data_AF-A0A952E084-F1
#
_entry.id   AF-A0A952E084-F1
#
_cell.length_a   1.000
_cell.length_b   1.000
_cell.length_c   1.000
_cell.angle_alpha   90.00
_cell.angle_beta   90.00
_cell.angle_gamma   90.00
#
_symmetry.space_group_name_H-M   'P 1'
#
loop_
_entity.id
_entity.type
_entity.pdbx_description
1 polymer ?
#
loop_
_entity_poly.entity_id
_entity_poly.type
_entity_poly.pdbx_seq_one_letter_code
_entity_poly.pdbx_strand_id
1 'polypeptide(L)'
;MKRLIRIALIVAVFLAIVYGVTQFMRLVGDIRDPRTGQYWQWARGSESTRADLVTVQRDACPGAPFILPADGFIGLLYADS
;
A
#
# COMPACT_ATOMS: atom_id res chain seq x y z
N MET A 1 -47.75 6.02 0.11
CA MET A 1 -46.81 5.53 1.16
C MET A 1 -46.10 4.22 0.80
N LYS A 2 -46.78 3.09 0.55
CA LYS A 2 -46.13 1.79 0.26
C LYS A 2 -45.15 1.79 -0.94
N ARG A 3 -45.43 2.57 -1.99
CA ARG A 3 -44.54 2.72 -3.16
C ARG A 3 -43.25 3.50 -2.84
N LEU A 4 -43.34 4.53 -2.00
CA LEU A 4 -42.17 5.31 -1.55
C LEU A 4 -41.24 4.45 -0.67
N ILE A 5 -41.81 3.61 0.20
CA ILE A 5 -41.03 2.68 1.03
C ILE A 5 -40.29 1.65 0.16
N ARG A 6 -40.94 1.11 -0.88
CA ARG A 6 -40.26 0.19 -1.82
C ARG A 6 -39.12 0.87 -2.57
N ILE A 7 -39.33 2.09 -3.06
CA ILE A 7 -38.28 2.86 -3.74
C ILE A 7 -37.11 3.13 -2.79
N ALA A 8 -37.39 3.57 -1.56
CA ALA A 8 -36.36 3.81 -0.55
C ALA A 8 -35.55 2.53 -0.22
N LEU A 9 -36.21 1.37 -0.13
CA LEU A 9 -35.53 0.09 0.08
C LEU A 9 -34.62 -0.27 -1.10
N ILE A 10 -35.10 -0.12 -2.33
CA ILE A 10 -34.30 -0.40 -3.53
C ILE A 10 -33.08 0.52 -3.58
N VAL A 11 -33.26 1.82 -3.31
CA VAL A 11 -32.16 2.79 -3.26
C VAL A 11 -31.16 2.45 -2.15
N ALA A 12 -31.64 2.09 -0.96
CA ALA A 12 -30.76 1.71 0.15
C ALA A 12 -29.93 0.46 -0.18
N VAL A 13 -30.55 -0.56 -0.79
CA VAL A 13 -29.86 -1.77 -1.24
C VAL A 13 -28.85 -1.44 -2.33
N PHE A 14 -29.24 -0.62 -3.31
CA PHE A 14 -28.35 -0.19 -4.37
C PHE A 14 -27.11 0.55 -3.83
N LEU A 15 -27.30 1.50 -2.91
CA LEU A 15 -26.21 2.22 -2.26
C LEU A 15 -25.31 1.28 -1.45
N ALA A 16 -25.88 0.31 -0.73
CA ALA A 16 -25.10 -0.68 0.01
C ALA A 16 -24.23 -1.54 -0.92
N ILE A 17 -24.77 -1.96 -2.07
CA ILE A 17 -24.02 -2.71 -3.08
C ILE A 17 -22.88 -1.87 -3.66
N VAL A 18 -23.16 -0.63 -4.08
CA VAL A 18 -22.13 0.28 -4.62
C VAL A 18 -21.03 0.50 -3.58
N TYR A 19 -21.39 0.76 -2.32
CA TYR A 19 -20.42 0.92 -1.24
C TYR A 19 -19.58 -0.36 -1.05
N GLY A 20 -20.22 -1.53 -1.01
CA GLY A 20 -19.52 -2.81 -0.89
C GLY A 20 -18.52 -3.06 -2.02
N VAL A 21 -18.90 -2.77 -3.28
CA VAL A 21 -18.01 -2.91 -4.45
C VAL A 21 -16.82 -1.96 -4.34
N THR A 22 -17.04 -0.70 -3.95
CA THR A 22 -15.93 0.27 -3.83
C THR A 22 -14.94 -0.13 -2.73
N GLN A 23 -15.41 -0.63 -1.59
CA GLN A 23 -14.55 -1.13 -0.52
C GLN A 23 -13.80 -2.38 -0.94
N PHE A 24 -14.47 -3.31 -1.63
CA PHE A 24 -13.83 -4.51 -2.14
C PHE A 24 -12.72 -4.18 -3.15
N MET A 25 -12.96 -3.25 -4.07
CA MET A 25 -11.93 -2.81 -5.03
C MET A 25 -10.73 -2.15 -4.34
N ARG A 26 -10.95 -1.35 -3.29
CA ARG A 26 -9.85 -0.77 -2.49
C ARG A 26 -9.03 -1.84 -1.80
N LEU A 27 -9.68 -2.80 -1.14
CA LEU A 27 -9.00 -3.91 -0.48
C LEU A 27 -8.18 -4.76 -1.46
N VAL A 28 -8.74 -5.05 -2.64
CA VAL A 28 -8.02 -5.77 -3.69
C VAL A 28 -6.86 -4.94 -4.25
N GLY A 29 -7.03 -3.62 -4.37
CA GLY A 29 -5.96 -2.68 -4.75
C GLY A 29 -4.79 -2.73 -3.76
N ASP A 30 -5.06 -2.65 -2.47
CA ASP A 30 -4.05 -2.71 -1.41
C ASP A 30 -3.32 -4.06 -1.37
N ILE A 31 -4.02 -5.16 -1.64
CA ILE A 31 -3.43 -6.50 -1.72
C ILE A 31 -2.61 -6.68 -2.99
N ARG A 32 -3.03 -6.08 -4.11
CA ARG A 32 -2.32 -6.13 -5.40
C ARG A 32 -1.17 -5.14 -5.50
N ASP A 33 -1.02 -4.22 -4.55
CA ASP A 33 0.17 -3.38 -4.50
C ASP A 33 1.39 -4.25 -4.19
N PRO A 34 2.36 -4.38 -5.13
CA PRO A 34 3.57 -5.16 -4.91
C PRO A 34 4.38 -4.67 -3.68
N ARG A 35 4.18 -3.42 -3.23
CA ARG A 35 4.79 -2.86 -2.03
C ARG A 35 4.28 -3.49 -0.75
N THR A 36 3.00 -3.85 -0.70
CA THR A 36 2.41 -4.54 0.46
C THR A 36 3.10 -5.87 0.70
N GLY A 37 3.43 -6.60 -0.37
CA GLY A 37 4.20 -7.85 -0.29
C GLY A 37 5.61 -7.65 0.28
N GLN A 38 6.35 -6.66 -0.21
CA GLN A 38 7.70 -6.34 0.26
C GLN A 38 7.72 -5.82 1.70
N TYR A 39 6.74 -4.99 2.08
CA TYR A 39 6.57 -4.55 3.47
C TYR A 39 6.32 -5.73 4.40
N TRP A 40 5.43 -6.66 4.03
CA TRP A 40 5.19 -7.84 4.85
C TRP A 40 6.38 -8.77 4.96
N GLN A 41 7.17 -8.91 3.89
CA GLN A 41 8.43 -9.66 3.90
C GLN A 41 9.47 -9.01 4.83
N TRP A 42 9.63 -7.69 4.76
CA TRP A 42 10.50 -6.95 5.69
C TRP A 42 10.01 -7.02 7.15
N ALA A 43 8.70 -6.83 7.38
CA ALA A 43 8.11 -6.81 8.71
C ALA A 43 8.17 -8.19 9.39
N ARG A 44 7.89 -9.27 8.65
CA ARG A 44 7.89 -10.65 9.18
C ARG A 44 9.22 -11.40 9.01
N GLY A 45 10.15 -10.88 8.20
CA GLY A 45 11.46 -11.51 7.95
C GLY A 45 12.40 -11.46 9.15
N SER A 46 13.36 -12.39 9.18
CA SER A 46 14.47 -12.38 10.15
C SER A 46 15.43 -11.23 9.87
N GLU A 47 16.31 -10.92 10.83
CA GLU A 47 17.33 -9.87 10.68
C GLU A 47 18.20 -10.08 9.42
N SER A 48 18.51 -11.32 9.06
CA SER A 48 19.20 -11.66 7.82
C SER A 48 18.40 -11.31 6.55
N THR A 49 17.09 -11.58 6.52
CA THR A 49 16.21 -11.21 5.41
C THR A 49 16.07 -9.69 5.29
N ARG A 50 16.13 -8.97 6.41
CA ARG A 50 16.12 -7.50 6.39
C ARG A 50 17.45 -6.94 5.89
N ALA A 51 18.57 -7.56 6.22
CA ALA A 51 19.90 -7.13 5.78
C ALA A 51 20.03 -7.15 4.24
N ASP A 52 19.49 -8.17 3.57
CA ASP A 52 19.49 -8.27 2.09
C ASP A 52 18.64 -7.19 1.41
N LEU A 53 17.69 -6.60 2.14
CA LEU A 53 16.83 -5.54 1.67
C LEU A 53 17.42 -4.14 1.99
N VAL A 54 18.32 -4.02 2.97
CA VAL A 54 18.92 -2.74 3.35
C VAL A 54 20.06 -2.39 2.40
N THR A 55 19.98 -1.21 1.78
CA THR A 55 21.10 -0.65 1.01
C THR A 55 21.97 0.18 1.93
N VAL A 56 23.22 -0.25 2.13
CA VAL A 56 24.24 0.49 2.89
C VAL A 56 25.06 1.31 1.90
N GLN A 57 24.66 2.56 1.66
CA GLN A 57 25.40 3.50 0.82
C GLN A 57 26.03 4.58 1.70
N ARG A 58 27.27 4.34 2.15
CA ARG A 58 28.02 5.28 3.01
C ARG A 58 28.99 6.18 2.26
N ASP A 59 29.23 5.89 0.99
CA ASP A 59 30.09 6.70 0.13
C ASP A 59 29.25 7.65 -0.72
N ALA A 60 29.72 8.89 -0.86
CA ALA A 60 29.09 9.90 -1.70
C ALA A 60 29.18 9.49 -3.18
N CYS A 61 28.02 9.23 -3.80
CA CYS A 61 27.96 9.04 -5.25
C CYS A 61 28.28 10.38 -5.97
N PRO A 62 29.13 10.37 -7.01
CA PRO A 62 29.38 11.57 -7.81
C PRO A 62 28.07 12.12 -8.39
N GLY A 63 27.73 13.37 -8.06
CA GLY A 63 26.51 14.04 -8.51
C GLY A 63 25.29 13.90 -7.59
N ALA A 64 25.37 13.14 -6.49
CA ALA A 64 24.31 13.10 -5.49
C ALA A 64 24.36 14.34 -4.55
N PRO A 65 23.23 15.01 -4.29
CA PRO A 65 23.20 16.25 -3.49
C PRO A 65 23.43 16.03 -1.99
N PHE A 66 23.28 14.80 -1.49
CA PHE A 66 23.56 14.44 -0.09
C PHE A 66 23.94 12.96 0.04
N ILE A 67 24.67 12.64 1.12
CA ILE A 67 24.96 11.26 1.54
C ILE A 67 23.76 10.78 2.37
N LEU A 68 23.31 9.55 2.13
CA LEU A 68 22.20 8.95 2.89
C LEU A 68 22.62 8.78 4.37
N PRO A 69 21.92 9.43 5.33
CA PRO A 69 22.34 9.46 6.73
C PRO A 69 21.96 8.20 7.52
N ALA A 70 21.23 7.25 6.91
CA ALA A 70 20.76 6.05 7.58
C ALA A 70 20.84 4.83 6.65
N ASP A 71 21.35 3.73 7.19
CA ASP A 71 21.21 2.42 6.59
C ASP A 71 19.73 2.01 6.69
N GLY A 72 19.03 1.89 5.57
CA GLY A 72 17.59 1.67 5.58
C GLY A 72 17.06 1.03 4.31
N PHE A 73 15.90 0.40 4.42
CA PHE A 73 15.17 -0.16 3.27
C PHE A 73 14.48 0.97 2.49
N ILE A 74 15.20 1.53 1.51
CA ILE A 74 14.74 2.69 0.72
C ILE A 74 13.59 2.33 -0.23
N GLY A 75 13.49 1.05 -0.64
CA GLY A 75 12.56 0.58 -1.67
C GLY A 75 11.07 0.77 -1.36
N LEU A 76 10.69 1.05 -0.10
CA LEU A 76 9.30 1.34 0.27
C LEU A 76 8.96 2.84 0.28
N LEU A 77 9.94 3.73 0.45
CA LEU A 77 9.70 5.17 0.67
C LEU A 77 9.89 6.01 -0.59
N TYR A 78 10.78 5.60 -1.50
CA TYR A 78 10.96 6.28 -2.79
C TYR A 78 10.19 5.52 -3.87
N ALA A 79 8.96 5.97 -4.10
CA ALA A 79 8.30 5.78 -5.38
C ALA A 79 8.97 6.71 -6.39
N ASP A 80 10.14 6.34 -6.92
CA ASP A 80 10.62 7.01 -8.13
C ASP A 80 9.73 6.55 -9.28
N SER A 81 8.75 7.40 -9.58
CA SER A 81 8.07 7.47 -10.87
C SER A 81 8.90 8.28 -11.84
#